data_AF-A0A8T5THJ9-F1
#
_entry.id   AF-A0A8T5THJ9-F1
#
_cell.length_a   1.000
_cell.length_b   1.000
_cell.length_c   1.000
_cell.angle_alpha   90.00
_cell.angle_beta   90.00
_cell.angle_gamma   90.00
#
_symmetry.space_group_name_H-M   'P 1'
#
loop_
_entity.id
_entity.type
_entity.pdbx_description
1 polymer ?
#
loop_
_entity_poly.entity_id
_entity_poly.type
_entity_poly.pdbx_seq_one_letter_code
_entity_poly.pdbx_strand_id
1 'polypeptide(L)'
;NRNWEAQKSLHPLMSNPIINKAEKIAKSNGAIGFKCNGAGGGGSATILAECGHENQIKKNLIENGYTILPCKFSFTGVRSKS
;
A
#
# COMPACT_ATOMS: atom_id res chain seq x y z
N ASN A 1 6.24 -3.80 -11.50
CA ASN A 1 7.35 -3.11 -10.80
C ASN A 1 7.87 -1.83 -11.44
N ARG A 2 8.02 -1.71 -12.78
CA ARG A 2 8.63 -0.51 -13.42
C ARG A 2 7.98 0.83 -13.03
N ASN A 3 6.66 0.88 -12.88
CA ASN A 3 5.96 2.13 -12.54
C ASN A 3 6.26 2.66 -11.13
N TRP A 4 6.54 1.78 -10.17
CA TRP A 4 6.86 2.18 -8.79
C TRP A 4 8.31 2.66 -8.67
N GLU A 5 9.24 2.01 -9.38
CA GLU A 5 10.63 2.46 -9.46
C GLU A 5 10.74 3.84 -10.13
N ALA A 6 9.96 4.07 -11.20
CA ALA A 6 9.86 5.39 -11.82
C ALA A 6 9.33 6.46 -10.84
N GLN A 7 8.30 6.14 -10.03
CA GLN A 7 7.78 7.06 -9.02
C GLN A 7 8.79 7.37 -7.90
N LYS A 8 9.64 6.41 -7.50
CA LYS A 8 10.74 6.69 -6.57
C LYS A 8 11.80 7.61 -7.15
N SER A 9 12.06 7.53 -8.46
CA SER A 9 13.03 8.38 -9.14
C SER A 9 12.58 9.84 -9.32
N LEU A 10 11.26 10.09 -9.23
CA LEU A 10 10.66 11.41 -9.49
C LEU A 10 10.80 12.41 -8.34
N HIS A 11 10.90 11.96 -7.08
CA HIS A 11 11.18 12.88 -5.97
C HIS A 11 11.72 12.13 -4.73
N PRO A 12 12.79 12.61 -4.06
CA PRO A 12 13.33 12.02 -2.83
C PRO A 12 12.32 11.93 -1.68
N LEU A 13 11.24 12.71 -1.73
CA LEU A 13 10.16 12.73 -0.73
C LEU A 13 9.08 11.67 -0.99
N MET A 14 9.11 10.97 -2.13
CA MET A 14 8.14 9.90 -2.46
C MET A 14 8.28 8.67 -1.55
N SER A 15 9.45 8.51 -0.94
CA SER A 15 9.84 7.36 -0.13
C SER A 15 10.40 7.87 1.19
N ASN A 16 9.71 7.59 2.29
CA ASN A 16 10.21 7.84 3.64
C ASN A 16 10.58 6.49 4.31
N PRO A 17 11.34 6.48 5.42
CA PRO A 17 11.74 5.24 6.08
C PRO A 17 10.55 4.34 6.48
N ILE A 18 9.41 4.94 6.82
CA ILE A 18 8.17 4.24 7.19
C ILE A 18 7.58 3.50 5.98
N ILE A 19 7.56 4.13 4.80
CA ILE A 19 7.08 3.55 3.54
C ILE A 19 8.02 2.43 3.08
N ASN A 20 9.33 2.64 3.18
CA ASN A 20 10.32 1.63 2.80
C ASN A 20 10.23 0.39 3.70
N LYS A 21 10.01 0.59 5.01
CA LYS A 21 9.76 -0.51 5.94
C LYS A 21 8.47 -1.26 5.59
N ALA A 22 7.38 -0.56 5.27
CA ALA A 22 6.12 -1.17 4.86
C ALA A 22 6.27 -2.00 3.57
N GLU A 23 6.95 -1.44 2.56
CA GLU A 23 7.23 -2.13 1.30
C GLU A 23 8.07 -3.39 1.52
N LYS A 24 9.11 -3.31 2.36
CA LYS A 24 9.97 -4.45 2.68
C LYS A 24 9.17 -5.56 3.37
N ILE A 25 8.36 -5.21 4.38
CA ILE A 25 7.49 -6.17 5.07
C ILE A 25 6.52 -6.83 4.09
N ALA A 26 5.88 -6.03 3.22
CA ALA A 26 4.94 -6.54 2.24
C ALA A 26 5.59 -7.52 1.26
N LYS A 27 6.70 -7.12 0.63
CA LYS A 27 7.41 -7.95 -0.37
C LYS A 27 7.93 -9.25 0.24
N SER A 28 8.51 -9.20 1.44
CA SER A 28 9.00 -10.39 2.14
C SER A 28 7.89 -11.38 2.54
N ASN A 29 6.62 -10.96 2.50
CA ASN A 29 5.47 -11.79 2.90
C ASN A 29 4.53 -12.12 1.72
N GLY A 30 4.98 -11.98 0.47
CA GLY A 30 4.20 -12.38 -0.72
C GLY A 30 3.48 -11.25 -1.44
N ALA A 31 3.88 -9.99 -1.25
CA ALA A 31 3.37 -8.90 -2.08
C ALA A 31 4.05 -8.88 -3.46
N ILE A 32 3.22 -8.90 -4.50
CA ILE A 32 3.63 -8.79 -5.91
C ILE A 32 3.62 -7.34 -6.42
N GLY A 33 3.00 -6.42 -5.67
CA GLY A 33 2.96 -5.00 -5.98
C GLY A 33 2.81 -4.12 -4.75
N PHE A 34 3.38 -2.92 -4.82
CA PHE A 34 3.29 -1.89 -3.78
C PHE A 34 3.22 -0.52 -4.45
N LYS A 35 2.31 0.34 -3.98
CA LYS A 35 2.15 1.71 -4.48
C LYS A 35 1.74 2.64 -3.35
N CYS A 36 2.43 3.75 -3.18
CA CYS A 36 1.97 4.82 -2.29
C CYS A 36 0.79 5.59 -2.88
N ASN A 37 -0.13 6.01 -2.02
CA ASN A 37 -1.27 6.86 -2.34
C ASN A 37 -0.96 8.31 -1.94
N GLY A 38 -1.22 9.27 -2.83
CA GLY A 38 -0.95 10.69 -2.62
C GLY A 38 0.29 11.22 -3.36
N ALA A 39 0.69 12.45 -3.03
CA ALA A 39 1.79 13.19 -3.68
C ALA A 39 3.21 12.78 -3.19
N GLY A 40 3.31 11.79 -2.28
CA GLY A 40 4.56 11.38 -1.63
C GLY A 40 4.76 12.03 -0.25
N GLY A 41 5.43 11.31 0.66
CA GLY A 41 5.87 11.83 1.98
C GLY A 41 5.19 11.22 3.21
N GLY A 42 4.01 10.62 3.07
CA GLY A 42 3.24 9.98 4.16
C GLY A 42 1.78 9.72 3.74
N GLY A 43 1.05 8.89 4.48
CA GLY A 43 -0.36 8.58 4.20
C GLY A 43 -0.67 7.08 4.16
N SER A 44 -1.22 6.60 3.04
CA SER A 44 -1.55 5.18 2.84
C SER A 44 -0.81 4.57 1.65
N ALA A 45 -0.67 3.25 1.64
CA ALA A 45 -0.14 2.50 0.50
C ALA A 45 -1.09 1.37 0.13
N THR A 46 -1.18 1.11 -1.17
CA THR A 46 -1.89 -0.03 -1.73
C THR A 46 -0.90 -1.15 -2.01
N ILE A 47 -1.22 -2.33 -1.49
CA ILE A 47 -0.41 -3.54 -1.61
C ILE A 47 -1.21 -4.56 -2.41
N LEU A 48 -0.58 -5.15 -3.42
CA LEU A 48 -1.14 -6.27 -4.17
C LEU A 48 -0.46 -7.54 -3.67
N ALA A 49 -1.23 -8.41 -3.02
CA ALA A 49 -0.76 -9.68 -2.49
C ALA A 49 -0.94 -10.82 -3.50
N GLU A 50 -0.06 -11.81 -3.44
CA GLU A 50 -0.30 -13.12 -4.05
C GLU A 50 -1.48 -13.82 -3.36
N CYS A 51 -2.17 -14.71 -4.09
CA CYS A 51 -3.29 -15.48 -3.54
C CYS A 51 -2.87 -16.25 -2.29
N GLY A 52 -3.62 -16.09 -1.20
CA GLY A 52 -3.35 -16.75 0.09
C GLY A 52 -2.42 -15.97 1.04
N HIS A 53 -1.70 -14.95 0.55
CA HIS A 53 -0.72 -14.20 1.36
C HIS A 53 -1.29 -12.94 2.04
N GLU A 54 -2.52 -12.53 1.70
CA GLU A 54 -3.15 -11.30 2.21
C GLU A 54 -3.19 -11.25 3.75
N ASN A 55 -3.61 -12.34 4.40
CA ASN A 55 -3.72 -12.38 5.87
C ASN A 55 -2.35 -12.28 6.55
N GLN A 56 -1.33 -12.93 5.99
CA GLN A 56 0.03 -12.89 6.50
C GLN A 56 0.62 -11.47 6.38
N ILE A 57 0.41 -10.81 5.24
CA ILE A 57 0.86 -9.44 5.01
C ILE A 57 0.18 -8.48 6.01
N LYS A 58 -1.15 -8.59 6.17
CA LYS A 58 -1.90 -7.77 7.14
C LYS A 58 -1.38 -7.95 8.57
N LYS A 59 -1.20 -9.20 9.02
CA LYS A 59 -0.70 -9.50 10.37
C LYS A 59 0.66 -8.85 10.64
N ASN A 60 1.63 -9.06 9.73
CA ASN A 60 2.98 -8.50 9.89
C ASN A 60 2.98 -6.97 9.89
N LEU A 61 2.12 -6.33 9.10
CA LEU A 61 1.98 -4.87 9.09
C LEU A 61 1.39 -4.35 10.40
N ILE A 62 0.36 -5.00 10.94
CA ILE A 62 -0.22 -4.61 12.23
C ILE A 62 0.81 -4.75 13.36
N GLU A 63 1.55 -5.85 13.40
CA GLU A 63 2.62 -6.09 14.39
C GLU A 63 3.75 -5.05 14.31
N ASN A 64 3.92 -4.40 13.15
CA ASN A 64 4.90 -3.33 12.94
C ASN A 64 4.32 -1.91 13.12
N GLY A 65 3.10 -1.79 13.65
CA GLY A 65 2.47 -0.50 13.99
C GLY A 65 1.72 0.17 12.83
N TYR A 66 1.41 -0.55 11.75
CA TYR A 66 0.63 -0.03 10.64
C TYR A 66 -0.87 -0.31 10.81
N THR A 67 -1.70 0.62 10.36
CA THR A 67 -3.16 0.45 10.31
C THR A 67 -3.59 -0.10 8.95
N ILE A 68 -4.36 -1.19 8.95
CA ILE A 68 -4.96 -1.72 7.72
C ILE A 68 -6.25 -0.94 7.41
N LEU A 69 -6.25 -0.23 6.28
CA LEU A 69 -7.45 0.43 5.77
C LEU A 69 -8.30 -0.58 4.99
N PRO A 70 -9.60 -0.74 5.33
CA PRO A 70 -10.47 -1.63 4.56
C PRO A 70 -10.67 -1.07 3.16
N CYS A 71 -10.13 -1.76 2.15
CA CYS A 71 -10.42 -1.46 0.75
C CYS A 71 -11.60 -2.33 0.29
N LYS A 72 -12.78 -1.74 0.16
CA LYS A 72 -13.92 -2.36 -0.54
C LYS A 72 -14.08 -1.64 -1.87
N PHE A 73 -14.08 -2.40 -2.97
CA PHE A 73 -14.44 -1.85 -4.27
C PHE A 73 -15.94 -1.50 -4.26
N SER A 74 -16.25 -0.21 -4.18
CA SER A 74 -17.61 0.29 -4.38
C SER A 74 -17.83 0.51 -5.87
N PHE A 75 -18.60 -0.37 -6.51
CA PHE A 75 -19.02 -0.22 -7.91
C PHE A 75 -20.20 0.75 -8.09
N THR A 76 -20.68 1.33 -6.99
CA THR A 76 -21.78 2.30 -6.98
C THR A 76 -21.23 3.67 -6.57
N GLY A 77 -21.46 4.69 -7.40
CA GLY A 77 -21.18 6.08 -7.03
C GLY A 77 -22.04 6.59 -5.88
N VAL A 78 -21.79 7.83 -5.44
CA VAL A 78 -22.63 8.53 -4.46
C VAL A 78 -24.08 8.56 -4.97
N ARG A 79 -25.00 8.00 -4.20
CA ARG A 79 -26.44 8.19 -4.40
C ARG A 79 -26.93 9.19 -3.37
N SER A 80 -27.18 10.43 -3.79
CA SER A 80 -28.03 11.33 -3.02
C SER A 80 -29.46 10.80 -3.10
N LYS A 81 -30.11 10.56 -1.96
CA LYS A 81 -31.58 10.47 -1.94
C LYS A 81 -32.10 11.90 -2.04
N SER A 82 -32.68 12.24 -3.18
CA SER A 82 -33.65 13.33 -3.30
C SER A 82 -35.00 12.87 -2.81
#